data_AF-A0A4Y2TRF4-F1
#
_entry.id   AF-A0A4Y2TRF4-F1
#
_cell.length_a   1.000
_cell.length_b   1.000
_cell.length_c   1.000
_cell.angle_alpha   90.00
_cell.angle_beta   90.00
_cell.angle_gamma   90.00
#
_symmetry.space_group_name_H-M   'P 1'
#
loop_
_entity.id
_entity.type
_entity.pdbx_description
1 polymer ?
#
loop_
_entity_poly.entity_id
_entity_poly.type
_entity_poly.pdbx_seq_one_letter_code
_entity_poly.pdbx_strand_id
1 'polypeptide(L)'
;MVFVLLVRIHGVGSKRLKPQGSAYKHKNNLPVAVVEAMRPVFRDLSHPDLLKKCVHGNTQNPNESVNNVIWSRVPKSPFVQIEALSHGVYDAVCTFKEGNSARLQILKNLGIEPGEYTLHALKCLEKKNF
;
A
#
# COMPACT_ATOMS: atom_id res chain seq x y z
N MET A 1 10.89 -6.66 -3.24
CA MET A 1 11.06 -7.72 -4.26
C MET A 1 10.84 -9.12 -3.65
N VAL A 2 9.63 -9.39 -3.12
CA VAL A 2 9.12 -10.77 -2.81
C VAL A 2 7.59 -10.87 -3.09
N PHE A 3 6.88 -9.77 -3.32
CA PHE A 3 5.43 -9.80 -3.61
C PHE A 3 5.03 -9.72 -5.09
N VAL A 4 5.98 -9.69 -6.04
CA VAL A 4 5.67 -9.52 -7.47
C VAL A 4 5.51 -10.84 -8.21
N LEU A 5 5.79 -12.00 -7.60
CA LEU A 5 5.57 -13.29 -8.26
C LEU A 5 4.13 -13.85 -8.12
N LEU A 6 3.22 -13.15 -7.42
CA LEU A 6 1.85 -13.64 -7.23
C LEU A 6 0.75 -12.81 -7.93
N VAL A 7 1.09 -11.77 -8.71
CA VAL A 7 0.07 -10.86 -9.29
C VAL A 7 0.26 -10.65 -10.80
N ARG A 8 0.71 -11.67 -11.54
CA ARG A 8 0.73 -11.58 -13.01
C ARG A 8 0.27 -12.86 -13.71
N ILE A 9 -0.90 -13.36 -13.30
CA ILE A 9 -1.80 -14.09 -14.19
C ILE A 9 -3.07 -13.25 -14.30
N HIS A 10 -3.33 -12.74 -15.51
CA HIS A 10 -4.42 -11.82 -15.82
C HIS A 10 -5.79 -12.44 -15.48
N GLY A 11 -6.59 -11.70 -14.70
CA GLY A 11 -8.04 -11.64 -14.85
C GLY A 11 -8.87 -12.87 -14.48
N VAL A 12 -8.88 -13.31 -13.22
CA VAL A 12 -10.04 -14.05 -12.66
C VAL A 12 -10.19 -13.68 -11.18
N GLY A 13 -11.37 -13.16 -10.80
CA GLY A 13 -11.68 -12.80 -9.43
C GLY A 13 -11.53 -13.98 -8.45
N SER A 14 -11.11 -13.67 -7.22
CA SER A 14 -11.05 -14.62 -6.11
C SER A 14 -12.45 -15.18 -5.78
N LYS A 15 -12.83 -16.24 -6.48
CA LYS A 15 -13.88 -17.14 -6.01
C LYS A 15 -13.22 -18.13 -5.05
N ARG A 16 -13.67 -18.17 -3.80
CA ARG A 16 -13.33 -19.23 -2.83
C ARG A 16 -13.61 -20.58 -3.49
N LEU A 17 -12.57 -21.33 -3.81
CA LEU A 17 -12.69 -22.69 -4.31
C LEU A 17 -13.21 -23.57 -3.17
N LYS A 18 -14.38 -24.18 -3.36
CA LYS A 18 -14.85 -25.26 -2.49
C LYS A 18 -13.91 -26.46 -2.66
N PRO A 19 -13.54 -27.18 -1.60
CA PRO A 19 -12.67 -28.34 -1.71
C PRO A 19 -13.44 -29.45 -2.43
N GLN A 20 -13.23 -29.58 -3.73
CA GLN A 20 -13.57 -30.81 -4.44
C GLN A 20 -12.40 -31.76 -4.29
N GLY A 21 -12.67 -32.95 -3.75
CA GLY A 21 -11.69 -33.98 -3.39
C GLY A 21 -11.01 -34.69 -4.57
N SER A 22 -10.79 -34.01 -5.70
CA SER A 22 -9.95 -34.53 -6.77
C SER A 22 -8.56 -33.89 -6.71
N ALA A 23 -7.52 -34.73 -6.71
CA ALA A 23 -6.14 -34.27 -6.67
C ALA A 23 -5.83 -33.44 -7.92
N TYR A 24 -5.66 -32.13 -7.74
CA TYR A 24 -5.33 -31.22 -8.83
C TYR A 24 -3.93 -31.51 -9.35
N LYS A 25 -3.83 -31.98 -10.60
CA LYS A 25 -2.54 -32.32 -11.23
C LYS A 25 -1.96 -31.06 -11.88
N HIS A 26 -1.05 -30.39 -11.17
CA HIS A 26 -0.32 -29.26 -11.73
C HIS A 26 0.52 -29.72 -12.93
N LYS A 27 0.36 -29.04 -14.09
CA LYS A 27 1.08 -29.38 -15.33
C LYS A 27 2.60 -29.26 -15.20
N ASN A 28 3.08 -28.31 -14.39
CA ASN A 28 4.50 -28.04 -14.16
C ASN A 28 4.76 -28.01 -12.65
N ASN A 29 5.31 -29.08 -12.09
CA ASN A 29 5.75 -29.11 -10.69
C ASN A 29 7.19 -28.63 -10.58
N LEU A 30 7.48 -27.89 -9.52
CA LEU A 30 8.86 -27.61 -9.14
C LEU A 30 9.57 -28.95 -8.83
N PRO A 31 10.85 -29.11 -9.18
CA PRO A 31 11.62 -30.28 -8.80
C PRO A 31 11.57 -30.50 -7.28
N VAL A 32 11.48 -31.74 -6.84
CA VAL A 32 11.34 -32.10 -5.42
C VAL A 32 12.43 -31.44 -4.56
N ALA A 33 13.68 -31.46 -5.03
CA ALA A 33 14.79 -30.83 -4.32
C ALA A 33 14.59 -29.32 -4.06
N VAL A 34 13.96 -28.60 -5.00
CA VAL A 34 13.65 -27.18 -4.84
C VAL A 34 12.54 -26.99 -3.81
N VAL A 35 11.51 -27.83 -3.84
CA VAL A 35 10.41 -27.78 -2.86
C VAL A 35 10.92 -28.06 -1.45
N GLU A 36 11.75 -29.09 -1.29
CA GLU A 36 12.37 -29.43 0.01
C GLU A 36 13.24 -28.29 0.54
N ALA A 37 14.01 -27.63 -0.33
CA ALA A 37 14.82 -26.48 0.06
C ALA A 37 13.98 -25.25 0.44
N MET A 38 12.86 -25.00 -0.25
CA MET A 38 12.00 -23.84 0.00
C MET A 38 11.03 -24.04 1.16
N ARG A 39 10.61 -25.28 1.44
CA ARG A 39 9.62 -25.61 2.48
C ARG A 39 9.94 -25.03 3.86
N PRO A 40 11.17 -25.14 4.41
CA PRO A 40 11.47 -24.55 5.72
C PRO A 40 11.31 -23.02 5.69
N VAL A 41 11.79 -22.35 4.64
CA VAL A 41 11.67 -20.89 4.48
C VAL A 41 10.20 -20.46 4.45
N PHE A 42 9.35 -21.18 3.71
CA PHE A 42 7.91 -20.90 3.69
C PHE A 42 7.24 -21.14 5.03
N ARG A 43 7.63 -22.20 5.75
CA ARG A 43 7.12 -22.49 7.09
C ARG A 43 7.47 -21.36 8.06
N ASP A 44 8.72 -20.91 8.05
CA ASP A 44 9.20 -19.85 8.92
C ASP A 44 8.49 -18.52 8.60
N LEU A 45 8.34 -18.18 7.31
CA LEU A 45 7.62 -16.97 6.88
C LEU A 45 6.10 -17.04 7.15
N SER A 46 5.55 -18.24 7.33
CA SER A 46 4.14 -18.44 7.68
C SER A 46 3.88 -18.37 9.19
N HIS A 47 4.89 -18.02 10.00
CA HIS A 47 4.73 -17.89 11.44
C HIS A 47 3.69 -16.81 11.78
N PRO A 48 2.68 -17.09 12.64
CA PRO A 48 1.59 -16.15 12.94
C PRO A 48 2.07 -14.77 13.39
N ASP A 49 3.15 -14.69 14.17
CA ASP A 49 3.73 -13.43 14.62
C ASP A 49 4.34 -12.58 13.50
N LEU A 50 4.86 -13.21 12.43
CA LEU A 50 5.32 -12.52 11.24
C LEU A 50 4.12 -12.06 10.40
N LEU A 51 3.13 -12.94 10.21
CA LEU A 51 1.93 -12.62 9.45
C LEU A 51 1.12 -11.49 10.08
N LYS A 52 1.03 -11.42 11.42
CA LYS A 52 0.34 -10.33 12.15
C LYS A 52 0.92 -8.96 11.84
N LYS A 53 2.21 -8.86 11.53
CA LYS A 53 2.85 -7.61 11.08
C LYS A 53 2.45 -7.24 9.65
N CYS A 54 2.15 -8.24 8.81
CA CYS A 54 1.67 -8.06 7.44
C CYS A 54 0.17 -7.70 7.36
N VAL A 55 -0.64 -8.06 8.37
CA VAL A 55 -2.09 -7.76 8.42
C VAL A 55 -2.38 -6.26 8.34
N HIS A 56 -1.47 -5.42 8.85
CA HIS A 56 -1.61 -3.97 8.84
C HIS A 56 -1.21 -3.33 7.51
N GLY A 57 -0.75 -4.09 6.51
CA GLY A 57 -0.33 -3.54 5.21
C GLY A 57 0.96 -2.71 5.24
N ASN A 58 1.62 -2.59 6.40
CA ASN A 58 2.85 -1.80 6.61
C ASN A 58 4.10 -2.33 5.88
N THR A 59 3.97 -3.42 5.10
CA THR A 59 5.04 -3.98 4.27
C THR A 59 4.81 -3.65 2.80
N GLN A 60 4.68 -2.36 2.51
CA GLN A 60 5.01 -1.84 1.19
C GLN A 60 6.26 -1.00 1.36
N ASN A 61 7.28 -1.30 0.55
CA ASN A 61 8.47 -0.48 0.35
C ASN A 61 8.13 1.01 0.58
N PRO A 62 8.73 1.69 1.59
CA PRO A 62 8.41 3.08 1.89
C PRO A 62 8.46 3.99 0.65
N ASN A 63 9.39 3.70 -0.28
CA ASN A 63 9.48 4.42 -1.54
C ASN A 63 8.26 4.21 -2.44
N GLU A 64 7.70 3.00 -2.50
CA GLU A 64 6.48 2.70 -3.25
C GLU A 64 5.26 3.35 -2.61
N SER A 65 5.18 3.34 -1.28
CA SER A 65 4.11 3.98 -0.52
C SER A 65 4.12 5.51 -0.70
N VAL A 66 5.28 6.16 -0.57
CA VAL A 66 5.43 7.61 -0.83
C VAL A 66 5.05 7.95 -2.27
N ASN A 67 5.54 7.17 -3.24
CA ASN A 67 5.19 7.38 -4.64
C ASN A 67 3.68 7.27 -4.87
N ASN A 68 3.00 6.31 -4.22
CA ASN A 68 1.55 6.19 -4.32
C ASN A 68 0.83 7.46 -3.80
N VAL A 69 1.28 8.02 -2.67
CA VAL A 69 0.72 9.28 -2.15
C VAL A 69 0.97 10.44 -3.12
N ILE A 70 2.18 10.58 -3.67
CA ILE A 70 2.50 11.62 -4.66
C ILE A 70 1.56 11.50 -5.87
N TRP A 71 1.38 10.30 -6.43
CA TRP A 71 0.53 10.09 -7.60
C TRP A 71 -0.97 10.25 -7.32
N SER A 72 -1.40 10.09 -6.07
CA SER A 72 -2.76 10.41 -5.65
C SER A 72 -3.06 11.92 -5.65
N ARG A 73 -2.02 12.75 -5.50
CA ARG A 73 -2.13 14.23 -5.47
C ARG A 73 -1.85 14.86 -6.82
N VAL A 74 -0.83 14.35 -7.49
CA VAL A 74 -0.40 14.81 -8.81
C VAL A 74 -0.45 13.61 -9.75
N PRO A 75 -1.59 13.36 -10.42
CA PRO A 75 -1.72 12.23 -11.31
C PRO A 75 -0.71 12.32 -12.47
N LYS A 76 -0.25 11.17 -12.96
CA LYS A 76 0.75 11.11 -14.05
C LYS A 76 0.18 11.42 -15.44
N SER A 77 -1.14 11.33 -15.61
CA SER A 77 -1.77 11.49 -16.92
C SER A 77 -1.93 12.94 -17.38
N PRO A 78 -2.39 13.91 -16.54
CA PRO A 78 -2.42 15.30 -16.95
C PRO A 78 -1.02 15.92 -16.89
N PHE A 79 -0.74 16.79 -17.85
CA PHE A 79 0.37 17.73 -17.72
C PHE A 79 0.05 18.74 -16.62
N VAL A 80 1.01 19.01 -15.75
CA VAL A 80 0.90 20.02 -14.68
C VAL A 80 2.10 20.95 -14.73
N GLN A 81 1.91 22.23 -14.39
CA GLN A 81 3.00 23.19 -14.24
C GLN A 81 3.93 22.75 -13.10
N ILE A 82 5.22 23.10 -13.21
CA ILE A 82 6.24 22.72 -12.22
C ILE A 82 5.88 23.17 -10.81
N GLU A 83 5.26 24.34 -10.64
CA GLU A 83 4.80 24.85 -9.35
C GLU A 83 3.73 23.95 -8.72
N ALA A 84 2.72 23.53 -9.50
CA ALA A 84 1.68 22.64 -9.03
C ALA A 84 2.25 21.25 -8.65
N LEU A 85 3.20 20.75 -9.45
CA LEU A 85 3.92 19.53 -9.13
C LEU A 85 4.70 19.66 -7.81
N SER A 86 5.46 20.73 -7.63
CA SER A 86 6.22 20.99 -6.40
C SER A 86 5.32 21.05 -5.18
N HIS A 87 4.21 21.82 -5.23
CA HIS A 87 3.27 21.91 -4.12
C HIS A 87 2.63 20.55 -3.79
N GLY A 88 2.22 19.78 -4.80
CA GLY A 88 1.64 18.46 -4.60
C GLY A 88 2.64 17.45 -4.00
N VAL A 89 3.92 17.54 -4.39
CA VAL A 89 4.99 16.71 -3.80
C VAL A 89 5.24 17.11 -2.34
N TYR A 90 5.33 18.40 -2.02
CA TYR A 90 5.52 18.86 -0.64
C TYR A 90 4.35 18.42 0.26
N ASP A 91 3.11 18.60 -0.18
CA ASP A 91 1.92 18.15 0.55
C ASP A 91 1.90 16.62 0.74
N ALA A 92 2.27 15.85 -0.29
CA ALA A 92 2.37 14.40 -0.20
C ALA A 92 3.43 13.95 0.81
N VAL A 93 4.62 14.55 0.82
CA VAL A 93 5.70 14.20 1.75
C VAL A 93 5.33 14.57 3.19
N CYS A 94 4.80 15.77 3.40
CA CYS A 94 4.34 16.21 4.72
C CYS A 94 3.27 15.28 5.28
N THR A 95 2.29 14.91 4.45
CA THR A 95 1.18 14.05 4.92
C THR A 95 1.52 12.57 5.00
N PHE A 96 2.52 12.09 4.27
CA PHE A 96 3.09 10.77 4.48
C PHE A 96 3.76 10.64 5.84
N LYS A 97 4.46 11.69 6.30
CA LYS A 97 5.20 11.68 7.56
C LYS A 97 4.30 11.91 8.78
N GLU A 98 3.38 12.87 8.70
CA GLU A 98 2.66 13.39 9.87
C GLU A 98 1.13 13.35 9.71
N GLY A 99 0.62 12.76 8.62
CA GLY A 99 -0.82 12.68 8.36
C GLY A 99 -1.43 14.05 8.07
N ASN A 100 -2.71 14.24 8.41
CA ASN A 100 -3.40 15.51 8.17
C ASN A 100 -3.02 16.60 9.19
N SER A 101 -2.33 16.24 10.27
CA SER A 101 -1.81 17.21 11.23
C SER A 101 -0.84 18.22 10.57
N ALA A 102 -0.05 17.79 9.58
CA ALA A 102 0.82 18.68 8.82
C ALA A 102 0.03 19.76 8.06
N ARG A 103 -1.13 19.43 7.50
CA ARG A 103 -1.99 20.43 6.82
C ARG A 103 -2.52 21.48 7.80
N LEU A 104 -2.84 21.07 9.03
CA LEU A 104 -3.25 22.01 10.08
C LEU A 104 -2.11 22.95 10.46
N GLN A 105 -0.87 22.45 10.55
CA GLN A 105 0.29 23.30 10.81
C GLN A 105 0.55 24.28 9.66
N ILE A 106 0.43 23.83 8.41
CA ILE A 106 0.58 24.71 7.23
C ILE A 106 -0.45 25.84 7.28
N LEU A 107 -1.72 25.55 7.55
CA LEU A 107 -2.77 26.56 7.67
C LEU A 107 -2.44 27.60 8.76
N LYS A 108 -2.06 27.13 9.95
CA LYS A 108 -1.67 28.02 11.06
C LYS A 108 -0.45 28.89 10.72
N ASN A 109 0.55 28.32 10.07
CA ASN A 109 1.74 29.07 9.64
C ASN A 109 1.42 30.12 8.58
N LEU A 110 0.36 29.93 7.80
CA LEU A 110 -0.18 30.92 6.86
C LEU A 110 -1.11 31.94 7.54
N GLY A 111 -1.29 31.87 8.86
CA GLY A 111 -2.21 32.74 9.61
C GLY A 111 -3.69 32.39 9.42
N ILE A 112 -3.98 31.17 8.94
CA ILE A 112 -5.35 30.69 8.72
C ILE A 112 -5.72 29.74 9.87
N GLU A 113 -6.64 30.19 10.73
CA GLU A 113 -7.16 29.33 11.79
C GLU A 113 -8.16 28.30 11.22
N PRO A 114 -7.89 26.98 11.38
CA PRO A 114 -8.79 25.95 10.85
C PRO A 114 -10.13 25.92 11.61
N GLY A 115 -11.23 26.20 10.91
CA GLY A 115 -12.58 26.08 11.46
C GLY A 115 -13.00 24.62 11.72
N GLU A 116 -14.13 24.45 12.42
CA GLU A 116 -14.65 23.13 12.83
C GLU A 116 -14.85 22.16 11.65
N TYR A 117 -15.39 22.65 10.53
CA TYR A 117 -15.58 21.84 9.32
C TYR A 117 -14.26 21.35 8.71
N THR A 118 -13.22 22.19 8.73
CA THR A 118 -11.88 21.83 8.26
C THR A 118 -11.28 20.73 9.13
N LEU A 119 -11.37 20.87 10.45
CA LEU A 119 -10.92 19.86 11.41
C LEU A 119 -11.67 18.54 11.24
N HIS A 120 -12.99 18.60 11.07
CA HIS A 120 -13.82 17.42 10.84
C HIS A 120 -13.44 16.72 9.53
N ALA A 121 -13.32 17.48 8.42
CA ALA A 121 -12.95 16.94 7.12
C ALA A 121 -11.58 16.25 7.15
N LEU A 122 -10.59 16.87 7.78
CA LEU A 122 -9.23 16.30 7.89
C LEU A 122 -9.20 15.04 8.75
N LYS A 123 -9.98 14.97 9.84
CA LYS A 123 -10.15 13.73 10.62
C LYS A 123 -10.81 12.62 9.81
N CYS A 124 -11.83 12.95 9.00
CA CYS A 124 -12.49 11.97 8.13
C CYS A 124 -11.57 11.43 7.04
N LEU A 125 -10.69 12.28 6.49
CA LEU A 125 -9.73 11.88 5.46
C LEU A 125 -8.64 10.96 6.01
N GLU A 126 -8.23 11.12 7.27
CA GLU A 126 -7.26 10.23 7.92
C GLU A 126 -7.75 8.79 7.99
N LYS A 127 -9.04 8.58 8.25
CA LYS A 127 -9.66 7.24 8.32
C LYS A 127 -9.76 6.52 6.97
N LYS A 128 -9.61 7.22 5.85
CA LYS A 128 -9.70 6.63 4.50
C LYS A 128 -8.35 6.24 3.91
N ASN A 129 -7.25 6.70 4.51
CA ASN A 129 -5.89 6.50 3.99
C ASN A 129 -5.19 5.26 4.59
N PHE A 130 -5.88 4.49 5.44
CA PHE A 130 -5.41 3.24 6.05
C PHE A 130 -6.48 2.15 5.95
#